data_AF-A0A256GCW7-F1
#
_entry.id   AF-A0A256GCW7-F1
#
_cell.length_a   1.000
_cell.length_b   1.000
_cell.length_c   1.000
_cell.angle_alpha   90.00
_cell.angle_beta   90.00
_cell.angle_gamma   90.00
#
_symmetry.space_group_name_H-M   'P 1'
#
loop_
_entity.id
_entity.type
_entity.pdbx_description
1 polymer ?
#
loop_
_entity_poly.entity_id
_entity_poly.type
_entity_poly.pdbx_seq_one_letter_code
_entity_poly.pdbx_strand_id
1 'polypeptide(L)'
;MVKLSEIWMWYCAERFPSETELPAMEPVSPWDAVELFFDLHPLFTARYDAIKLVPYDTAFDDEVDGALAHMARSDTFDGWDKMSAGAWRVMSERLSYAEAVVLANEAHKEPAIAHLPIGLDRQTRARALLLMFLLGGARSIDRRLLPKQPDGSLPSFPATLLLQKH
;
A
#
# COMPACT_ATOMS: atom_id res chain seq x y z
N MET A 1 -22.44 8.86 1.78
CA MET A 1 -21.62 7.83 2.45
C MET A 1 -20.32 7.75 1.65
N VAL A 2 -19.17 8.07 2.26
CA VAL A 2 -17.86 8.02 1.57
C VAL A 2 -17.47 6.55 1.39
N LYS A 3 -17.03 6.14 0.19
CA LYS A 3 -16.55 4.77 0.00
C LYS A 3 -15.18 4.62 0.64
N LEU A 4 -14.86 3.44 1.19
CA LEU A 4 -13.54 3.18 1.79
C LEU A 4 -12.39 3.50 0.81
N SER A 5 -12.56 3.15 -0.46
CA SER A 5 -11.59 3.44 -1.53
C SER A 5 -11.41 4.92 -1.85
N GLU A 6 -12.24 5.81 -1.31
CA GLU A 6 -12.19 7.26 -1.51
C GLU A 6 -11.63 7.99 -0.28
N ILE A 7 -11.33 7.28 0.83
CA ILE A 7 -10.77 7.88 2.05
C ILE A 7 -9.46 8.63 1.79
N TRP A 8 -8.63 8.14 0.88
CA TRP A 8 -7.38 8.82 0.51
C TRP A 8 -7.62 10.20 -0.11
N MET A 9 -8.72 10.40 -0.86
CA MET A 9 -9.05 11.71 -1.45
C MET A 9 -9.41 12.71 -0.37
N TRP A 10 -10.22 12.27 0.61
CA TRP A 10 -10.54 13.09 1.77
C TRP A 10 -9.28 13.41 2.58
N TYR A 11 -8.43 12.41 2.84
CA TYR A 11 -7.15 12.59 3.50
C TYR A 11 -6.30 13.67 2.83
N CYS A 12 -6.19 13.65 1.49
CA CYS A 12 -5.48 14.68 0.74
C CYS A 12 -6.15 16.05 0.82
N ALA A 13 -7.49 16.13 0.72
CA ALA A 13 -8.22 17.40 0.76
C ALA A 13 -8.05 18.16 2.08
N GLU A 14 -8.00 17.46 3.20
CA GLU A 14 -7.77 18.07 4.52
C GLU A 14 -6.39 18.75 4.64
N ARG A 15 -5.46 18.51 3.71
CA ARG A 15 -4.12 19.14 3.70
C ARG A 15 -4.11 20.47 2.94
N PHE A 16 -5.25 20.83 2.33
CA PHE A 16 -5.45 22.09 1.62
C PHE A 16 -6.70 22.82 2.13
N PRO A 17 -6.79 23.13 3.45
CA PRO A 17 -8.02 23.66 4.05
C PRO A 17 -8.39 25.07 3.59
N SER A 18 -7.43 25.81 3.01
CA SER A 18 -7.64 27.14 2.46
C SER A 18 -8.11 27.13 1.00
N GLU A 19 -8.03 25.99 0.33
CA GLU A 19 -8.33 25.89 -1.10
C GLU A 19 -9.81 25.58 -1.33
N THR A 20 -10.39 26.21 -2.35
CA THR A 20 -11.79 25.91 -2.76
C THR A 20 -11.87 24.64 -3.62
N GLU A 21 -10.78 24.32 -4.32
CA GLU A 21 -10.62 23.13 -5.15
C GLU A 21 -9.25 22.50 -4.88
N LEU A 22 -9.13 21.17 -5.05
CA LEU A 22 -7.84 20.50 -4.91
C LEU A 22 -6.83 21.06 -5.92
N PRO A 23 -5.55 21.20 -5.52
CA PRO A 23 -4.49 21.53 -6.46
C PRO A 23 -4.43 20.56 -7.64
N ALA A 24 -3.76 20.99 -8.71
CA ALA A 24 -3.49 20.13 -9.86
C ALA A 24 -2.82 18.82 -9.41
N MET A 25 -3.20 17.73 -10.08
CA MET A 25 -2.71 16.40 -9.75
C MET A 25 -1.43 16.10 -10.52
N GLU A 26 -0.40 15.59 -9.84
CA GLU A 26 0.82 15.06 -10.44
C GLU A 26 0.76 13.53 -10.55
N PRO A 27 1.25 12.95 -11.66
CA PRO A 27 1.36 11.50 -11.79
C PRO A 27 2.41 10.97 -10.80
N VAL A 28 2.15 9.80 -10.24
CA VAL A 28 3.11 9.02 -9.48
C VAL A 28 3.55 7.85 -10.33
N SER A 29 4.83 7.79 -10.68
CA SER A 29 5.38 6.66 -11.43
C SER A 29 5.37 5.39 -10.58
N PRO A 30 5.43 4.19 -11.19
CA PRO A 30 5.53 2.96 -10.40
C PRO A 30 6.73 2.97 -9.46
N TRP A 31 7.91 3.42 -9.91
CA TRP A 31 9.10 3.47 -9.06
C TRP A 31 8.98 4.46 -7.89
N ASP A 32 8.39 5.65 -8.12
CA ASP A 32 8.12 6.60 -7.02
C ASP A 32 7.20 5.99 -5.96
N ALA A 33 6.20 5.21 -6.39
CA ALA A 33 5.30 4.53 -5.47
C ALA A 33 6.02 3.46 -4.64
N VAL A 34 6.94 2.70 -5.25
CA VAL A 34 7.80 1.75 -4.54
C VAL A 34 8.63 2.46 -3.47
N GLU A 35 9.30 3.56 -3.81
CA GLU A 35 10.10 4.33 -2.86
C GLU A 35 9.27 4.86 -1.68
N LEU A 36 8.05 5.31 -1.94
CA LEU A 36 7.13 5.77 -0.90
C LEU A 36 6.65 4.63 0.01
N PHE A 37 6.46 3.41 -0.53
CA PHE A 37 6.15 2.23 0.28
C PHE A 37 7.34 1.78 1.12
N PHE A 38 8.56 1.85 0.59
CA PHE A 38 9.78 1.53 1.34
C PHE A 38 9.92 2.37 2.62
N ASP A 39 9.55 3.66 2.58
CA ASP A 39 9.56 4.53 3.76
C ASP A 39 8.60 4.04 4.87
N LEU A 40 7.59 3.23 4.52
CA LEU A 40 6.62 2.66 5.45
C LEU A 40 7.01 1.25 5.93
N HIS A 41 7.92 0.54 5.24
CA HIS A 41 8.36 -0.82 5.61
C HIS A 41 8.79 -0.98 7.07
N PRO A 42 9.52 -0.04 7.70
CA PRO A 42 9.90 -0.18 9.11
C PRO A 42 8.71 -0.41 10.06
N LEU A 43 7.52 0.10 9.73
CA LEU A 43 6.30 -0.11 10.50
C LEU A 43 5.82 -1.57 10.45
N PHE A 44 5.98 -2.20 9.28
CA PHE A 44 5.55 -3.58 9.02
C PHE A 44 6.59 -4.60 9.49
N THR A 45 7.88 -4.34 9.23
CA THR A 45 8.97 -5.27 9.57
C THR A 45 9.13 -5.44 11.07
N ALA A 46 8.85 -4.40 11.87
CA ALA A 46 8.81 -4.47 13.33
C ALA A 46 7.80 -5.50 13.89
N ARG A 47 6.82 -5.95 13.08
CA ARG A 47 5.80 -6.92 13.46
C ARG A 47 6.00 -8.30 12.84
N TYR A 48 7.01 -8.47 11.99
CA TYR A 48 7.20 -9.67 11.19
C TYR A 48 7.24 -10.95 12.03
N ASP A 49 7.99 -10.97 13.13
CA ASP A 49 8.10 -12.14 14.00
C ASP A 49 6.77 -12.55 14.63
N ALA A 50 5.87 -11.59 14.89
CA ALA A 50 4.56 -11.84 15.44
C ALA A 50 3.55 -12.38 14.40
N ILE A 51 3.77 -12.13 13.11
CA ILE A 51 2.81 -12.47 12.04
C ILE A 51 3.27 -13.55 11.07
N LYS A 52 4.56 -13.93 11.07
CA LYS A 52 5.12 -14.87 10.08
C LYS A 52 4.46 -16.25 10.08
N LEU A 53 3.91 -16.68 11.22
CA LEU A 53 3.17 -17.95 11.37
C LEU A 53 1.65 -17.77 11.37
N VAL A 54 1.16 -16.54 11.33
CA VAL A 54 -0.27 -16.25 11.36
C VAL A 54 -0.84 -16.42 9.95
N PRO A 55 -1.85 -17.28 9.75
CA PRO A 55 -2.53 -17.40 8.46
C PRO A 55 -3.33 -16.13 8.17
N TYR A 56 -3.43 -15.77 6.89
CA TYR A 56 -4.34 -14.73 6.45
C TYR A 56 -5.79 -15.14 6.71
N ASP A 57 -6.60 -14.22 7.24
CA ASP A 57 -8.03 -14.41 7.49
C ASP A 57 -8.79 -13.09 7.28
N THR A 58 -9.82 -13.12 6.43
CA THR A 58 -10.66 -11.96 6.11
C THR A 58 -11.49 -11.47 7.30
N ALA A 59 -11.63 -12.27 8.36
CA ALA A 59 -12.30 -11.85 9.59
C ALA A 59 -11.66 -10.60 10.23
N PHE A 60 -10.39 -10.29 9.88
CA PHE A 60 -9.67 -9.12 10.36
C PHE A 60 -9.73 -7.92 9.40
N ASP A 61 -10.44 -8.00 8.27
CA ASP A 61 -10.53 -6.91 7.29
C ASP A 61 -11.09 -5.62 7.90
N ASP A 62 -12.11 -5.71 8.75
CA ASP A 62 -12.74 -4.55 9.39
C ASP A 62 -11.80 -3.86 10.40
N GLU A 63 -10.95 -4.63 11.09
CA GLU A 63 -9.94 -4.08 12.00
C GLU A 63 -8.88 -3.30 11.22
N VAL A 64 -8.42 -3.84 10.09
CA VAL A 64 -7.48 -3.17 9.18
C VAL A 64 -8.08 -1.90 8.59
N ASP A 65 -9.31 -1.98 8.11
CA ASP A 65 -10.01 -0.82 7.54
C ASP A 65 -10.21 0.28 8.59
N GLY A 66 -10.57 -0.10 9.82
CA GLY A 66 -10.68 0.81 10.95
C GLY A 66 -9.36 1.50 11.29
N ALA A 67 -8.25 0.77 11.30
CA ALA A 67 -6.92 1.32 11.55
C ALA A 67 -6.46 2.30 10.47
N LEU A 68 -6.73 2.00 9.20
CA LEU A 68 -6.44 2.87 8.06
C LEU A 68 -7.32 4.12 8.06
N ALA A 69 -8.63 3.97 8.33
CA ALA A 69 -9.55 5.10 8.45
C ALA A 69 -9.21 6.00 9.64
N HIS A 70 -8.77 5.40 10.76
CA HIS A 70 -8.27 6.16 11.89
C HIS A 70 -7.02 6.96 11.51
N MET A 71 -6.03 6.32 10.87
CA MET A 71 -4.81 7.00 10.41
C MET A 71 -5.14 8.16 9.47
N ALA A 72 -6.07 7.98 8.53
CA ALA A 72 -6.50 9.06 7.64
C ALA A 72 -7.04 10.26 8.43
N ARG A 73 -7.73 10.01 9.54
CA ARG A 73 -8.33 11.06 10.37
C ARG A 73 -7.36 11.73 11.33
N SER A 74 -6.47 10.96 11.96
CA SER A 74 -5.58 11.44 13.01
C SER A 74 -4.18 11.81 12.49
N ASP A 75 -3.87 11.50 11.23
CA ASP A 75 -2.55 11.66 10.60
C ASP A 75 -1.42 10.93 11.34
N THR A 76 -1.76 9.87 12.07
CA THR A 76 -0.81 9.10 12.88
C THR A 76 -1.05 7.60 12.75
N PHE A 77 0.01 6.83 12.98
CA PHE A 77 -0.04 5.36 13.12
C PHE A 77 -0.27 4.92 14.57
N ASP A 78 -0.54 5.86 15.49
CA ASP A 78 -0.79 5.55 16.90
C ASP A 78 -1.96 4.56 17.05
N GLY A 79 -1.80 3.62 17.97
CA GLY A 79 -2.77 2.57 18.22
C GLY A 79 -2.62 1.35 17.31
N TRP A 80 -1.83 1.41 16.24
CA TRP A 80 -1.53 0.22 15.41
C TRP A 80 -0.76 -0.84 16.20
N ASP A 81 -0.06 -0.46 17.27
CA ASP A 81 0.58 -1.36 18.24
C ASP A 81 -0.41 -2.27 18.97
N LYS A 82 -1.69 -1.89 19.03
CA LYS A 82 -2.76 -2.66 19.67
C LYS A 82 -3.53 -3.56 18.69
N MET A 83 -3.23 -3.47 17.39
CA MET A 83 -3.86 -4.33 16.40
C MET A 83 -3.50 -5.80 16.63
N SER A 84 -4.45 -6.67 16.34
CA SER A 84 -4.26 -8.11 16.40
C SER A 84 -3.22 -8.57 15.38
N ALA A 85 -2.58 -9.71 15.67
CA ALA A 85 -1.63 -10.32 14.73
C ALA A 85 -2.30 -10.72 13.40
N GLY A 86 -3.59 -11.07 13.44
CA GLY A 86 -4.41 -11.34 12.25
C GLY A 86 -4.59 -10.09 11.38
N ALA A 87 -4.91 -8.94 12.00
CA ALA A 87 -5.02 -7.68 11.27
C ALA A 87 -3.68 -7.22 10.69
N TRP A 88 -2.57 -7.35 11.44
CA TRP A 88 -1.23 -7.11 10.89
C TRP A 88 -0.88 -8.04 9.73
N ARG A 89 -1.29 -9.32 9.79
CA ARG A 89 -1.12 -10.25 8.67
C ARG A 89 -1.90 -9.78 7.44
N VAL A 90 -3.16 -9.39 7.60
CA VAL A 90 -3.98 -8.86 6.51
C VAL A 90 -3.35 -7.59 5.92
N MET A 91 -2.94 -6.62 6.75
CA MET A 91 -2.31 -5.38 6.30
C MET A 91 -1.03 -5.64 5.51
N SER A 92 -0.16 -6.53 6.01
CA SER A 92 1.10 -6.91 5.34
C SER A 92 0.83 -7.57 3.98
N GLU A 93 -0.18 -8.42 3.89
CA GLU A 93 -0.55 -9.10 2.64
C GLU A 93 -1.11 -8.12 1.61
N ARG A 94 -1.93 -7.15 2.04
CA ARG A 94 -2.42 -6.07 1.17
C ARG A 94 -1.26 -5.22 0.65
N LEU A 95 -0.27 -4.90 1.49
CA LEU A 95 0.92 -4.16 1.08
C LEU A 95 1.74 -4.96 0.05
N SER A 96 2.05 -6.24 0.31
CA SER A 96 2.81 -7.07 -0.64
C SER A 96 2.10 -7.21 -1.99
N TYR A 97 0.77 -7.30 -2.00
CA TYR A 97 0.02 -7.28 -3.25
C TYR A 97 0.12 -5.93 -3.97
N ALA A 98 -0.03 -4.82 -3.24
CA ALA A 98 0.10 -3.48 -3.81
C ALA A 98 1.48 -3.30 -4.48
N GLU A 99 2.55 -3.75 -3.83
CA GLU A 99 3.91 -3.73 -4.38
C GLU A 99 4.04 -4.59 -5.63
N ALA A 100 3.48 -5.81 -5.62
CA ALA A 100 3.49 -6.67 -6.80
C ALA A 100 2.77 -6.02 -7.99
N VAL A 101 1.63 -5.34 -7.75
CA VAL A 101 0.91 -4.60 -8.78
C VAL A 101 1.75 -3.44 -9.30
N VAL A 102 2.36 -2.65 -8.41
CA VAL A 102 3.20 -1.51 -8.81
C VAL A 102 4.39 -1.99 -9.65
N LEU A 103 5.10 -3.03 -9.22
CA LEU A 103 6.23 -3.61 -9.97
C LEU A 103 5.81 -4.22 -11.31
N ALA A 104 4.60 -4.80 -11.39
CA ALA A 104 4.06 -5.28 -12.65
C ALA A 104 3.79 -4.12 -13.63
N ASN A 105 3.30 -2.97 -13.14
CA ASN A 105 3.10 -1.78 -13.97
C ASN A 105 4.45 -1.19 -14.43
N GLU A 106 5.47 -1.19 -13.57
CA GLU A 106 6.84 -0.81 -13.96
C GLU A 106 7.38 -1.69 -15.10
N ALA A 107 7.19 -3.01 -15.00
CA ALA A 107 7.62 -3.94 -16.05
C ALA A 107 6.93 -3.69 -17.40
N HIS A 108 5.69 -3.18 -17.38
CA HIS A 108 4.95 -2.77 -18.58
C HIS A 108 5.25 -1.34 -19.03
N LYS A 109 6.16 -0.63 -18.34
CA LYS A 109 6.52 0.77 -18.61
C LYS A 109 5.34 1.73 -18.54
N GLU A 110 4.40 1.45 -17.63
CA GLU A 110 3.29 2.35 -17.38
C GLU A 110 3.82 3.67 -16.81
N PRO A 111 3.42 4.82 -17.36
CA PRO A 111 3.97 6.11 -16.95
C PRO A 111 3.50 6.56 -15.56
N ALA A 112 2.39 6.00 -15.07
CA ALA A 112 1.81 6.35 -13.77
C ALA A 112 0.95 5.21 -13.22
N ILE A 113 0.96 5.03 -11.89
CA ILE A 113 0.08 4.10 -11.16
C ILE A 113 -0.99 4.82 -10.34
N ALA A 114 -0.77 6.11 -10.07
CA ALA A 114 -1.67 6.96 -9.30
C ALA A 114 -1.47 8.44 -9.70
N HIS A 115 -2.39 9.29 -9.23
CA HIS A 115 -2.25 10.74 -9.30
C HIS A 115 -2.51 11.32 -7.92
N LEU A 116 -1.66 12.23 -7.45
CA LEU A 116 -1.78 12.90 -6.15
C LEU A 116 -1.75 14.42 -6.32
N PRO A 117 -2.37 15.22 -5.43
CA PRO A 117 -2.26 16.67 -5.52
C PRO A 117 -0.82 17.15 -5.36
N ILE A 118 -0.45 18.15 -6.16
CA ILE A 118 0.83 18.86 -6.02
C ILE A 118 0.88 19.57 -4.66
N GLY A 119 2.07 19.58 -4.05
CA GLY A 119 2.33 20.30 -2.80
C GLY A 119 2.22 19.46 -1.53
N LEU A 120 1.84 18.18 -1.65
CA LEU A 120 1.95 17.24 -0.55
C LEU A 120 3.41 16.91 -0.24
N ASP A 121 3.77 16.92 1.04
CA ASP A 121 5.08 16.43 1.47
C ASP A 121 5.21 14.91 1.22
N ARG A 122 6.45 14.41 1.24
CA ARG A 122 6.75 13.00 0.93
C ARG A 122 6.02 12.01 1.86
N GLN A 123 5.95 12.30 3.16
CA GLN A 123 5.31 11.40 4.13
C GLN A 123 3.79 11.36 3.90
N THR A 124 3.20 12.51 3.60
CA THR A 124 1.79 12.63 3.26
C THR A 124 1.46 11.91 1.95
N ARG A 125 2.33 12.00 0.93
CA ARG A 125 2.21 11.22 -0.32
C ARG A 125 2.25 9.72 -0.06
N ALA A 126 3.18 9.25 0.78
CA ALA A 126 3.28 7.83 1.14
C ALA A 126 2.01 7.32 1.83
N ARG A 127 1.48 8.05 2.81
CA ARG A 127 0.22 7.71 3.49
C ARG A 127 -0.98 7.72 2.55
N ALA A 128 -1.05 8.68 1.63
CA ALA A 128 -2.12 8.75 0.64
C ALA A 128 -2.12 7.53 -0.30
N LEU A 129 -0.95 7.11 -0.80
CA LEU A 129 -0.83 5.88 -1.60
C LEU A 129 -1.18 4.64 -0.77
N LEU A 130 -0.72 4.57 0.49
CA LEU A 130 -1.08 3.47 1.37
C LEU A 130 -2.60 3.34 1.49
N LEU A 131 -3.30 4.44 1.75
CA LEU A 131 -4.78 4.46 1.82
C LEU A 131 -5.41 4.05 0.49
N MET A 132 -4.96 4.62 -0.63
CA MET A 132 -5.48 4.34 -1.97
C MET A 132 -5.40 2.85 -2.31
N PHE A 133 -4.25 2.21 -2.04
CA PHE A 133 -4.04 0.81 -2.37
C PHE A 133 -4.70 -0.13 -1.36
N LEU A 134 -4.52 0.10 -0.05
CA LEU A 134 -4.92 -0.85 0.99
C LEU A 134 -6.41 -0.79 1.34
N LEU A 135 -7.10 0.32 1.05
CA LEU A 135 -8.57 0.41 1.09
C LEU A 135 -9.22 0.25 -0.29
N GLY A 136 -8.42 0.27 -1.35
CA GLY A 136 -8.84 0.10 -2.74
C GLY A 136 -8.48 -1.27 -3.29
N GLY A 137 -7.66 -1.30 -4.36
CA GLY A 137 -7.40 -2.51 -5.15
C GLY A 137 -6.82 -3.70 -4.37
N ALA A 138 -6.03 -3.44 -3.32
CA ALA A 138 -5.48 -4.51 -2.48
C ALA A 138 -6.48 -5.02 -1.44
N ARG A 139 -7.54 -4.28 -1.15
CA ARG A 139 -8.61 -4.71 -0.23
C ARG A 139 -9.52 -5.76 -0.88
N SER A 140 -9.84 -5.60 -2.15
CA SER A 140 -10.90 -6.35 -2.85
C SER A 140 -10.42 -7.62 -3.56
N ILE A 141 -9.23 -8.11 -3.24
CA ILE A 141 -8.60 -9.24 -3.94
C ILE A 141 -9.46 -10.51 -3.74
N ASP A 142 -10.08 -11.00 -4.83
CA ASP A 142 -10.57 -12.38 -4.88
C ASP A 142 -9.38 -13.32 -5.07
N ARG A 143 -8.93 -13.92 -3.97
CA ARG A 143 -7.78 -14.85 -3.96
C ARG A 143 -8.00 -16.11 -4.80
N ARG A 144 -9.23 -16.41 -5.25
CA ARG A 144 -9.46 -17.48 -6.24
C ARG A 144 -8.86 -17.17 -7.60
N LEU A 145 -8.60 -15.89 -7.88
CA LEU A 145 -7.98 -15.41 -9.11
C LEU A 145 -6.45 -15.47 -9.05
N LEU A 146 -5.88 -15.61 -7.84
CA LEU A 146 -4.46 -15.88 -7.69
C LEU A 146 -4.20 -17.36 -7.99
N PRO A 147 -3.13 -17.69 -8.75
CA PRO A 147 -2.79 -19.08 -9.01
C PRO A 147 -2.57 -19.80 -7.66
N LYS A 148 -3.30 -20.91 -7.44
CA LYS A 148 -3.28 -21.69 -6.19
C LYS A 148 -1.89 -22.21 -5.82
N GLN A 149 -0.99 -22.26 -6.80
CA GLN A 149 0.43 -22.53 -6.71
C GLN A 149 1.06 -21.96 -8.00
N PRO A 150 2.26 -21.36 -7.99
CA PRO A 150 3.08 -21.41 -9.18
C PRO A 150 3.28 -22.90 -9.50
N ASP A 151 3.08 -23.29 -10.75
CA ASP A 151 3.07 -24.66 -11.29
C ASP A 151 4.39 -25.45 -11.13
N GLY A 152 5.22 -25.09 -10.15
CA GLY A 152 6.55 -25.63 -9.94
C GLY A 152 7.55 -25.14 -10.98
N SER A 153 7.12 -24.40 -12.02
CA SER A 153 8.05 -23.72 -12.91
C SER A 153 8.48 -22.40 -12.26
N LEU A 154 9.43 -22.51 -11.31
CA LEU A 154 10.26 -21.35 -11.02
C LEU A 154 10.91 -20.95 -12.35
N PRO A 155 10.82 -19.67 -12.79
CA PRO A 155 11.61 -19.20 -13.92
C PRO A 155 13.07 -19.55 -13.64
N SER A 156 13.79 -20.04 -14.65
CA SER A 156 15.19 -20.40 -14.47
C SER A 156 15.96 -19.20 -13.93
N PHE A 157 16.47 -19.32 -12.70
CA PHE A 157 17.50 -18.43 -12.19
C PHE A 157 18.61 -18.31 -13.26
N PRO A 158 19.13 -17.10 -13.44
CA PRO A 158 20.41 -16.88 -12.81
C PRO A 158 20.38 -15.65 -11.91
N ALA A 159 20.66 -15.88 -10.63
CA ALA A 159 21.36 -14.89 -9.80
C ALA A 159 22.83 -14.90 -10.25
N THR A 160 23.09 -14.43 -11.47
CA THR A 160 24.45 -14.26 -11.99
C THR A 160 24.62 -13.00 -12.82
N LEU A 161 23.63 -12.11 -12.85
CA LEU A 161 23.92 -10.71 -13.15
C LEU A 161 24.42 -10.07 -11.86
N LEU A 162 25.75 -10.12 -11.68
CA LEU A 162 26.44 -9.19 -10.80
C LEU A 162 25.89 -7.79 -11.10
N LEU A 163 25.38 -7.11 -10.08
CA LEU A 163 25.11 -5.67 -10.15
C LEU A 163 26.41 -4.99 -10.59
N GLN A 164 26.52 -4.66 -11.88
CA GLN A 164 27.61 -3.86 -12.37
C GLN A 164 27.44 -2.47 -11.76
N LYS A 165 28.37 -2.11 -10.88
CA LYS A 165 28.53 -0.74 -10.42
C LYS A 165 28.92 0.12 -11.63
N HIS A 166 28.06 1.07 -11.99
CA HIS A 166 28.46 2.26 -12.72
C HIS A 166 28.64 3.40 -11.73
#